data_AF-A0A2L0TVP1-F1
#
_entry.id   AF-A0A2L0TVP1-F1
#
_cell.length_a   1.000
_cell.length_b   1.000
_cell.length_c   1.000
_cell.angle_alpha   90.00
_cell.angle_beta   90.00
_cell.angle_gamma   90.00
#
_symmetry.space_group_name_H-M   'P 1'
#
loop_
_entity.id
_entity.type
_entity.pdbx_description
1 polymer ?
#
loop_
_entity_poly.entity_id
_entity_poly.type
_entity_poly.pdbx_seq_one_letter_code
_entity_poly.pdbx_strand_id
1 'polypeptide(L)'
;MSARMAAFIAEELLPLMAGSWPASANQLDANARGVALAWGGVLRGFTPAQIREVVQDMAADVERQFAPRPAEVRAEILRRQPATAAPTRAPRLEMSIRACEMEATVIVLQRDGDVTSEAVQVELDRILTERRQRGYTITGRI
;
A
#
# COMPACT_ATOMS: atom_id res chain seq x y z
N MET A 1 13.26 -14.87 3.04
CA MET A 1 12.32 -15.49 2.08
C MET A 1 11.74 -16.73 2.74
N SER A 2 10.42 -16.92 2.71
CA SER A 2 9.81 -18.11 3.34
C SER A 2 10.06 -19.35 2.49
N ALA A 3 10.42 -20.48 3.11
CA ALA A 3 10.57 -21.77 2.42
C ALA A 3 9.30 -22.14 1.62
N ARG A 4 8.13 -21.74 2.11
CA ARG A 4 6.85 -21.93 1.45
C ARG A 4 6.72 -21.19 0.11
N MET A 5 7.30 -19.98 0.01
CA MET A 5 7.29 -19.21 -1.24
C MET A 5 8.24 -19.83 -2.27
N ALA A 6 9.40 -20.31 -1.82
CA ALA A 6 10.34 -21.01 -2.69
C ALA A 6 9.72 -22.28 -3.29
N ALA A 7 9.03 -23.07 -2.46
CA ALA A 7 8.31 -24.26 -2.88
C ALA A 7 7.19 -23.93 -3.89
N PHE A 8 6.35 -22.93 -3.59
CA PHE A 8 5.32 -22.47 -4.53
C PHE A 8 5.91 -22.09 -5.90
N ILE A 9 7.00 -21.31 -5.93
CA ILE A 9 7.58 -20.91 -7.21
C ILE A 9 8.12 -22.13 -7.96
N ALA A 10 8.90 -22.98 -7.29
CA ALA A 10 9.55 -24.13 -7.91
C ALA A 10 8.56 -25.22 -8.37
N GLU A 11 7.56 -25.52 -7.55
CA GLU A 11 6.70 -26.69 -7.72
C GLU A 11 5.36 -26.36 -8.40
N GLU A 12 4.95 -25.09 -8.39
CA GLU A 12 3.65 -24.68 -8.95
C GLU A 12 3.77 -23.63 -10.05
N LEU A 13 4.49 -22.53 -9.78
CA LEU A 13 4.55 -21.41 -10.72
C LEU A 13 5.38 -21.73 -11.97
N LEU A 14 6.60 -22.24 -11.80
CA LEU A 14 7.47 -22.55 -12.94
C LEU A 14 6.87 -23.62 -13.86
N PRO A 15 6.29 -24.73 -13.35
CA PRO A 15 5.57 -25.69 -14.20
C PRO A 15 4.39 -25.07 -14.96
N LEU A 16 3.60 -24.22 -14.30
CA LEU A 16 2.50 -23.49 -14.95
C LEU A 16 3.00 -22.60 -16.09
N MET A 17 4.11 -21.89 -15.86
CA MET A 17 4.72 -21.04 -16.86
C MET A 17 5.32 -21.85 -18.02
N ALA A 18 5.95 -23.00 -17.75
CA ALA A 18 6.49 -23.87 -18.79
C ALA A 18 5.38 -24.42 -19.70
N GLY A 19 4.20 -24.72 -19.14
CA GLY A 19 3.02 -25.12 -19.92
C GLY A 19 2.40 -23.97 -20.74
N SER A 20 2.44 -22.74 -20.22
CA SER A 20 1.87 -21.57 -20.90
C SER A 20 2.81 -20.98 -21.97
N TRP A 21 4.13 -21.12 -21.79
CA TRP A 21 5.15 -20.62 -22.70
C TRP A 21 6.21 -21.70 -22.99
N PRO A 22 5.92 -22.63 -23.92
CA PRO A 22 6.84 -23.73 -24.26
C PRO A 22 8.22 -23.24 -24.73
N ALA A 23 8.29 -22.09 -25.40
CA ALA A 23 9.54 -21.48 -25.84
C ALA A 23 10.48 -21.09 -24.67
N SER A 24 9.93 -20.91 -23.46
CA SER A 24 10.68 -20.59 -22.25
C SER A 24 10.90 -21.80 -21.33
N ALA A 25 10.30 -22.97 -21.61
CA ALA A 25 10.31 -24.12 -20.69
C ALA A 25 11.73 -24.53 -20.26
N ASN A 26 12.66 -24.64 -21.22
CA ASN A 26 14.06 -25.00 -20.92
C ASN A 26 14.74 -24.03 -19.95
N GLN A 27 14.41 -22.74 -20.01
CA GLN A 27 14.98 -21.72 -19.11
C GLN A 27 14.39 -21.81 -17.70
N LEU A 28 13.12 -22.22 -17.60
CA LEU A 28 12.41 -22.37 -16.33
C LEU A 28 12.83 -23.65 -15.61
N ASP A 29 13.14 -24.72 -16.36
CA ASP A 29 13.47 -26.04 -15.81
C ASP A 29 14.95 -26.25 -15.48
N ALA A 30 15.88 -25.60 -16.19
CA ALA A 30 17.33 -25.85 -16.06
C ALA A 30 17.89 -25.74 -14.64
N ASN A 31 17.27 -24.93 -13.77
CA ASN A 31 17.54 -24.89 -12.33
C ASN A 31 16.33 -24.33 -11.58
N ALA A 32 15.23 -25.08 -11.54
CA ALA A 32 13.97 -24.63 -10.94
C ALA A 32 14.15 -24.07 -9.51
N ARG A 33 15.03 -24.67 -8.70
CA ARG A 33 15.32 -24.20 -7.33
C ARG A 33 16.08 -22.88 -7.32
N GLY A 34 17.11 -22.72 -8.14
CA GLY A 34 17.87 -21.47 -8.25
C GLY A 34 17.02 -20.34 -8.84
N VAL A 35 16.21 -20.65 -9.84
CA VAL A 35 15.22 -19.74 -10.43
C VAL A 35 14.21 -19.32 -9.37
N ALA A 36 13.65 -20.25 -8.60
CA ALA A 36 12.71 -19.95 -7.53
C ALA A 36 13.30 -19.02 -6.46
N LEU A 37 14.56 -19.21 -6.07
CA LEU A 37 15.27 -18.32 -5.13
C LEU A 37 15.42 -16.90 -5.70
N ALA A 38 15.83 -16.77 -6.97
CA ALA A 38 15.98 -15.46 -7.62
C ALA A 38 14.62 -14.73 -7.73
N TRP A 39 13.57 -15.46 -8.11
CA TRP A 39 12.21 -14.95 -8.20
C TRP A 39 11.67 -14.49 -6.85
N GLY A 40 11.85 -15.30 -5.80
CA GLY A 40 11.34 -14.97 -4.46
C GLY A 40 12.03 -13.77 -3.81
N GLY A 41 13.23 -13.40 -4.26
CA GLY A 41 13.86 -12.12 -3.92
C GLY A 41 13.11 -10.92 -4.51
N VAL A 42 12.77 -10.98 -5.79
CA VAL A 42 12.08 -9.91 -6.52
C VAL A 42 10.61 -9.78 -6.11
N LEU A 43 9.94 -10.91 -5.89
CA LEU A 43 8.51 -10.98 -5.57
C LEU A 43 8.22 -10.93 -4.06
N ARG A 44 9.23 -10.55 -3.26
CA ARG A 44 9.08 -10.45 -1.80
C ARG A 44 7.96 -9.48 -1.44
N GLY A 45 7.04 -9.92 -0.59
CA GLY A 45 5.91 -9.12 -0.10
C GLY A 45 4.59 -9.38 -0.81
N PHE A 46 4.60 -10.13 -1.92
CA PHE A 46 3.37 -10.60 -2.58
C PHE A 46 3.00 -12.01 -2.14
N THR A 47 1.70 -12.31 -2.20
CA THR A 47 1.19 -13.65 -1.88
C THR A 47 1.28 -14.57 -3.11
N PRO A 48 1.34 -15.91 -2.94
CA PRO A 48 1.27 -16.85 -4.05
C PRO A 48 0.06 -16.65 -4.95
N ALA A 49 -1.09 -16.27 -4.37
CA ALA A 49 -2.32 -16.01 -5.13
C ALA A 49 -2.16 -14.80 -6.07
N GLN A 50 -1.65 -13.68 -5.56
CA GLN A 50 -1.41 -12.47 -6.36
C GLN A 50 -0.44 -12.73 -7.52
N ILE A 51 0.63 -13.49 -7.26
CA ILE A 51 1.62 -13.85 -8.27
C ILE A 51 0.98 -14.75 -9.34
N ARG A 52 0.24 -15.78 -8.92
CA ARG A 52 -0.41 -16.72 -9.84
C ARG A 52 -1.42 -16.03 -10.75
N GLU A 53 -2.30 -15.21 -10.16
CA GLU A 53 -3.33 -14.47 -10.89
C GLU A 53 -2.73 -13.62 -12.00
N VAL A 54 -1.70 -12.82 -11.68
CA VAL A 54 -1.02 -11.99 -12.68
C VAL A 54 -0.35 -12.81 -13.77
N VAL A 55 0.31 -13.91 -13.43
CA VAL A 55 0.96 -14.77 -14.43
C VAL A 55 -0.07 -15.46 -15.32
N GLN A 56 -1.21 -15.89 -14.78
CA GLN A 56 -2.30 -16.48 -15.57
C GLN A 56 -2.91 -15.47 -16.54
N ASP A 57 -3.11 -14.22 -16.10
CA ASP A 57 -3.62 -13.18 -16.98
C ASP A 57 -2.60 -12.78 -18.06
N MET A 58 -1.30 -12.79 -17.73
CA MET A 58 -0.24 -12.63 -18.74
C MET A 58 -0.22 -13.80 -19.74
N ALA A 59 -0.58 -15.01 -19.32
CA ALA A 59 -0.69 -16.17 -20.20
C ALA A 59 -1.92 -16.11 -21.12
N ALA A 60 -2.95 -15.33 -20.76
CA ALA A 60 -4.10 -15.08 -21.62
C ALA A 60 -3.78 -14.14 -22.80
N ASP A 61 -2.65 -13.42 -22.77
CA ASP A 61 -2.16 -12.61 -23.88
C ASP A 61 -1.53 -13.50 -24.96
N VAL A 62 -2.27 -13.74 -26.04
CA VAL A 62 -1.88 -14.62 -27.15
C VAL A 62 -0.67 -14.13 -27.95
N GLU A 63 -0.35 -12.83 -27.89
CA GLU A 63 0.79 -12.25 -28.59
C GLU A 63 2.11 -12.48 -27.83
N ARG A 64 2.04 -12.85 -26.54
CA ARG A 64 3.22 -13.07 -25.71
C ARG A 64 3.82 -14.45 -25.97
N GLN A 65 4.95 -14.46 -26.68
CA GLN A 65 5.69 -15.67 -27.02
C GLN A 65 6.52 -16.26 -25.85
N PHE A 66 6.94 -15.43 -24.88
CA PHE A 66 7.87 -15.83 -23.82
C PHE A 66 7.31 -15.57 -22.42
N ALA A 67 7.71 -16.41 -21.48
CA ALA A 67 7.30 -16.30 -20.09
C ALA A 67 7.79 -14.97 -19.46
N PRO A 68 6.97 -14.33 -18.62
CA PRO A 68 7.32 -13.04 -18.01
C PRO A 68 8.51 -13.19 -17.07
N ARG A 69 9.34 -12.13 -17.01
CA ARG A 69 10.40 -12.02 -16.01
C ARG A 69 9.80 -11.65 -14.65
N PRO A 70 10.48 -11.96 -13.52
CA PRO A 70 10.00 -11.59 -12.17
C PRO A 70 9.67 -10.10 -12.01
N ALA A 71 10.45 -9.24 -12.67
CA ALA A 71 10.27 -7.79 -12.62
C ALA A 71 8.98 -7.35 -13.34
N GLU A 72 8.62 -8.00 -14.44
CA GLU A 72 7.37 -7.74 -15.16
C GLU A 72 6.17 -8.15 -14.31
N VAL A 73 6.23 -9.33 -13.70
CA VAL A 73 5.19 -9.82 -12.77
C VAL A 73 5.02 -8.84 -11.60
N ARG A 74 6.13 -8.39 -10.99
CA ARG A 74 6.10 -7.36 -9.93
C ARG A 74 5.45 -6.07 -10.40
N ALA A 75 5.85 -5.56 -11.56
CA ALA A 75 5.33 -4.31 -12.11
C ALA A 75 3.82 -4.42 -12.37
N GLU A 76 3.38 -5.56 -12.90
CA GLU A 76 1.97 -5.79 -13.19
C GLU A 76 1.13 -5.96 -11.93
N ILE A 77 1.64 -6.67 -10.90
CA ILE A 77 0.98 -6.71 -9.58
C ILE A 77 0.81 -5.28 -9.03
N LEU A 78 1.86 -4.45 -9.09
CA LEU A 78 1.79 -3.06 -8.62
C LEU A 78 0.87 -2.19 -9.47
N ARG A 79 0.80 -2.41 -10.78
CA ARG A 79 -0.11 -1.70 -11.70
C ARG A 79 -1.57 -2.02 -11.42
N ARG A 80 -1.86 -3.27 -11.06
CA ARG A 80 -3.21 -3.77 -10.75
C ARG A 80 -3.65 -3.53 -9.33
N GLN A 81 -2.70 -3.25 -8.42
CA GLN A 81 -3.08 -2.74 -7.13
C GLN A 81 -3.90 -1.48 -7.37
N PRO A 82 -5.10 -1.38 -6.78
CA PRO A 82 -5.78 -0.10 -6.76
C PRO A 82 -4.79 0.92 -6.18
N ALA A 83 -4.89 2.19 -6.56
CA ALA A 83 -4.12 3.29 -5.97
C ALA A 83 -4.41 3.50 -4.45
N THR A 84 -4.94 2.47 -3.78
CA THR A 84 -5.58 2.40 -2.49
C THR A 84 -4.99 1.26 -1.65
N ALA A 85 -3.66 1.06 -1.72
CA ALA A 85 -2.90 0.32 -0.70
C ALA A 85 -2.05 1.26 0.18
N ALA A 86 -2.41 2.55 0.25
CA ALA A 86 -2.31 3.23 1.54
C ALA A 86 -3.31 2.52 2.48
N PRO A 87 -2.94 2.22 3.74
CA PRO A 87 -3.83 1.52 4.64
C PRO A 87 -5.18 2.24 4.66
N THR A 88 -6.26 1.50 4.44
CA THR A 88 -7.65 1.94 4.57
C THR A 88 -7.95 2.29 6.03
N ARG A 89 -7.31 3.35 6.55
CA ARG A 89 -7.98 4.23 7.49
C ARG A 89 -8.88 5.06 6.58
N ALA A 90 -10.19 5.08 6.83
CA ALA A 90 -11.01 6.21 6.39
C ALA A 90 -10.21 7.49 6.66
N PRO A 91 -10.22 8.53 5.80
CA PRO A 91 -9.48 9.76 6.05
C PRO A 91 -9.85 10.19 7.46
N ARG A 92 -8.96 9.92 8.42
CA ARG A 92 -9.22 10.24 9.81
C ARG A 92 -9.05 11.72 9.76
N LEU A 93 -10.17 12.41 9.94
CA LEU A 93 -10.16 13.86 10.06
C LEU A 93 -9.19 14.13 11.21
N GLU A 94 -7.97 14.54 10.88
CA GLU A 94 -6.88 14.68 11.83
C GLU A 94 -6.50 16.15 11.84
N MET A 95 -6.38 16.69 13.04
CA MET A 95 -6.00 18.09 13.23
C MET A 95 -5.05 18.16 14.41
N SER A 96 -3.97 18.94 14.29
CA SER A 96 -3.04 19.11 15.40
C SER A 96 -3.62 20.07 16.44
N ILE A 97 -3.28 19.87 17.71
CA ILE A 97 -3.64 20.80 18.79
C ILE A 97 -3.15 22.22 18.49
N ARG A 98 -1.96 22.36 17.86
CA ARG A 98 -1.41 23.65 17.43
C ARG A 98 -2.26 24.34 16.36
N ALA A 99 -2.87 23.57 15.45
CA ALA A 99 -3.81 24.13 14.49
C ALA A 99 -5.09 24.64 15.18
N CYS A 100 -5.60 23.92 16.18
CA CYS A 100 -6.73 24.38 16.99
C CYS A 100 -6.40 25.66 17.76
N GLU A 101 -5.21 25.75 18.36
CA GLU A 101 -4.74 26.94 19.10
C GLU A 101 -4.62 28.15 18.17
N MET A 102 -4.07 27.95 16.97
CA MET A 102 -3.98 29.01 15.97
C MET A 102 -5.36 29.48 15.53
N GLU A 103 -6.30 28.56 15.29
CA GLU A 103 -7.69 28.90 14.96
C GLU A 103 -8.36 29.68 16.10
N ALA A 104 -8.22 29.21 17.34
CA ALA A 104 -8.74 29.89 18.54
C ALA A 104 -8.19 31.32 18.67
N THR A 105 -6.89 31.48 18.47
CA THR A 105 -6.21 32.78 18.52
C THR A 105 -6.75 33.75 17.48
N VAL A 106 -6.92 33.28 16.24
CA VAL A 106 -7.45 34.10 15.14
C VAL A 106 -8.90 34.49 15.40
N ILE A 107 -9.73 33.58 15.91
CA ILE A 107 -11.14 33.87 16.23
C ILE A 107 -11.24 34.91 17.35
N VAL A 108 -10.47 34.74 18.43
CA VAL A 108 -10.46 35.70 19.55
C VAL A 108 -10.00 37.07 19.06
N LEU A 109 -8.91 37.13 18.28
CA LEU A 109 -8.43 38.38 17.71
C LEU A 109 -9.48 39.06 16.83
N GLN A 110 -10.19 38.30 15.99
CA GLN A 110 -11.23 38.85 15.11
C GLN A 110 -12.48 39.31 15.86
N ARG A 111 -12.86 38.62 16.94
CA ARG A 111 -14.06 38.91 17.72
C ARG A 111 -13.85 40.07 18.69
N ASP A 112 -12.75 40.04 19.43
CA ASP A 112 -12.52 40.88 20.60
C ASP A 112 -11.47 41.97 20.33
N GLY A 113 -10.68 41.83 19.26
CA GLY A 113 -9.61 42.77 18.90
C GLY A 113 -8.34 42.66 19.76
N ASP A 114 -8.39 41.84 20.83
CA ASP A 114 -7.28 41.57 21.74
C ASP A 114 -7.22 40.08 22.07
N VAL A 115 -6.01 39.54 22.24
CA VAL A 115 -5.77 38.11 22.46
C VAL A 115 -5.28 37.89 23.88
N THR A 116 -6.19 37.44 24.74
CA THR A 116 -5.85 37.02 26.11
C THR A 116 -5.78 35.49 26.19
N SER A 117 -4.88 34.98 27.03
CA SER A 117 -4.71 33.53 27.24
C SER A 117 -6.00 32.85 27.70
N GLU A 118 -6.80 33.52 28.53
CA GLU A 118 -8.07 33.01 29.04
C GLU A 118 -9.11 32.90 27.90
N ALA A 119 -9.26 33.95 27.08
CA ALA A 119 -10.18 33.94 25.94
C ALA A 119 -9.79 32.88 24.91
N VAL A 120 -8.48 32.70 24.64
CA VAL A 120 -7.98 31.66 23.74
C VAL A 120 -8.26 30.27 24.28
N GLN A 121 -8.10 30.03 25.59
CA GLN A 121 -8.37 28.72 26.18
C GLN A 121 -9.86 28.34 26.07
N VAL A 122 -10.76 29.29 26.35
CA VAL A 122 -12.21 29.08 26.21
C VAL A 122 -12.60 28.76 24.77
N GLU A 123 -12.03 29.49 23.80
CA GLU A 123 -12.30 29.28 22.38
C GLU A 123 -11.69 27.96 21.88
N LEU A 124 -10.51 27.60 22.37
CA LEU A 124 -9.84 26.33 22.08
C LEU A 124 -10.67 25.14 22.55
N ASP A 125 -11.21 25.17 23.77
CA ASP A 125 -12.07 24.09 24.28
C ASP A 125 -13.35 23.94 23.46
N ARG A 126 -13.91 25.06 22.98
CA ARG A 126 -15.05 25.06 22.06
C ARG A 126 -14.70 24.37 20.73
N ILE A 127 -13.59 24.75 20.10
CA ILE A 127 -13.11 24.16 18.85
C ILE A 127 -12.84 22.66 19.03
N LEU A 128 -12.14 22.26 20.10
CA LEU A 128 -11.82 20.86 20.34
C LEU A 128 -13.09 20.01 20.48
N THR A 129 -14.10 20.51 21.17
CA THR A 129 -15.39 19.83 21.33
C THR A 129 -16.11 19.68 19.99
N GLU A 130 -16.23 20.77 19.21
CA GLU A 130 -16.87 20.76 17.89
C GLU A 130 -16.18 19.77 16.93
N ARG A 131 -14.84 19.77 16.94
CA ARG A 131 -14.04 18.93 16.04
C ARG A 131 -14.17 17.46 16.43
N ARG A 132 -14.16 17.13 17.73
CA ARG A 132 -14.43 15.76 18.20
C ARG A 132 -15.84 15.29 17.82
N GLN A 133 -16.86 16.14 17.93
CA GLN A 133 -18.23 15.82 17.50
C GLN A 133 -18.31 15.56 15.99
N ARG A 134 -17.52 16.27 15.19
CA ARG A 134 -17.40 16.04 13.74
C ARG A 134 -16.51 14.85 13.37
N GLY A 135 -16.02 14.09 14.34
CA GLY A 135 -15.20 12.90 14.13
C GLY A 135 -13.70 13.16 13.94
N TYR A 136 -13.22 14.37 14.26
CA TYR A 136 -11.79 14.66 14.21
C TYR A 136 -11.04 13.98 15.36
N THR A 137 -9.86 13.46 15.04
CA THR A 137 -8.84 13.07 16.02
C THR A 137 -7.82 14.17 16.15
N ILE A 138 -7.71 14.69 17.37
CA ILE A 138 -6.74 15.73 17.69
C ILE A 138 -5.40 15.08 18.03
N THR A 139 -4.34 15.55 17.40
CA THR A 139 -2.98 15.02 17.57
C THR A 139 -2.06 16.06 18.24
N GLY A 140 -1.08 15.60 19.02
CA GLY A 140 -0.16 16.46 19.79
C GLY A 140 -0.41 16.42 21.29
N ARG A 141 0.50 17.03 22.06
CA ARG A 141 0.35 17.18 23.52
C ARG A 141 -0.41 18.47 23.81
N ILE A 142 -1.42 18.36 24.66
CA ILE A 142 -2.05 19.49 25.37
C ILE A 142 -1.08 19.96 26.45
#